data_AF-X1F1B8-F1
#
_entry.id   AF-X1F1B8-F1
#
_cell.length_a   1.000
_cell.length_b   1.000
_cell.length_c   1.000
_cell.angle_alpha   90.00
_cell.angle_beta   90.00
_cell.angle_gamma   90.00
#
_symmetry.space_group_name_H-M   'P 1'
#
loop_
_entity.id
_entity.type
_entity.pdbx_description
1 polymer ?
#
loop_
_entity_poly.entity_id
_entity_poly.type
_entity_poly.pdbx_seq_one_letter_code
_entity_poly.pdbx_strand_id
1 'polypeptide(L)'
;HIEKGLADGAKHIIVSDLRADRLAKVERTFAERARRAGVSLTLFNPSQRSAQEVIQPRSADDIIVLAPVREVAQEALTYLADGGFLNVFAGFPGREDSDITVSLYDMHYRNWTLLATSGSPIEALVEALQACRSGRIDPNNVVAAVGGLRSAREGIDHLAKATFPGRIVIYPHLDIPLTPVEELTEGAPWSTEAERALFRRVLAAGRLSRP
;
A
#
# COMPACT_ATOMS: atom_id res chain seq x y z
N HIS A 1 -1.39 1.46 4.63
CA HIS A 1 -1.46 2.82 5.20
C HIS A 1 -2.85 3.42 5.10
N ILE A 2 -3.46 3.54 3.92
CA ILE A 2 -4.83 4.08 3.76
C ILE A 2 -5.84 3.39 4.69
N GLU A 3 -5.90 2.06 4.70
CA GLU A 3 -6.80 1.32 5.59
C GLU A 3 -6.59 1.62 7.07
N LYS A 4 -5.32 1.76 7.50
CA LYS A 4 -4.98 2.07 8.88
C LYS A 4 -5.40 3.49 9.22
N GLY A 5 -5.11 4.46 8.35
CA GLY A 5 -5.56 5.85 8.52
C GLY A 5 -7.09 5.95 8.63
N LEU A 6 -7.83 5.21 7.79
CA LEU A 6 -9.29 5.11 7.89
C LEU A 6 -9.74 4.49 9.22
N ALA A 7 -9.09 3.40 9.66
CA ALA A 7 -9.43 2.71 10.89
C ALA A 7 -9.10 3.52 12.15
N ASP A 8 -8.07 4.34 12.09
CA ASP A 8 -7.60 5.18 13.21
C ASP A 8 -8.30 6.56 13.24
N GLY A 9 -9.10 6.88 12.23
CA GLY A 9 -9.94 8.08 12.22
C GLY A 9 -9.30 9.33 11.62
N ALA A 10 -8.31 9.17 10.72
CA ALA A 10 -7.76 10.29 9.94
C ALA A 10 -8.88 11.07 9.25
N LYS A 11 -8.81 12.41 9.24
CA LYS A 11 -9.84 13.27 8.61
C LYS A 11 -9.61 13.50 7.12
N HIS A 12 -8.35 13.57 6.72
CA HIS A 12 -7.91 13.73 5.34
C HIS A 12 -6.83 12.70 5.05
N ILE A 13 -6.97 11.97 3.95
CA ILE A 13 -5.95 11.06 3.44
C ILE A 13 -5.61 11.52 2.04
N ILE A 14 -4.36 11.91 1.84
CA ILE A 14 -3.84 12.36 0.55
C ILE A 14 -2.87 11.30 0.03
N VAL A 15 -3.05 10.87 -1.21
CA VAL A 15 -2.21 9.85 -1.85
C VAL A 15 -1.70 10.39 -3.18
N SER A 16 -0.38 10.38 -3.34
CA SER A 16 0.29 10.66 -4.60
C SER A 16 0.89 9.40 -5.20
N ASP A 17 0.71 9.20 -6.51
CA ASP A 17 1.39 8.15 -7.27
C ASP A 17 1.49 8.59 -8.75
N LEU A 18 2.59 8.25 -9.42
CA LEU A 18 2.79 8.54 -10.85
C LEU A 18 1.89 7.70 -11.75
N ARG A 19 1.38 6.57 -11.25
CA ARG A 19 0.61 5.59 -12.00
C ARG A 19 -0.90 5.79 -11.82
N ALA A 20 -1.56 6.25 -12.88
CA ALA A 20 -3.00 6.47 -12.89
C ALA A 20 -3.81 5.19 -12.59
N ASP A 21 -3.34 4.02 -13.01
CA ASP A 21 -3.99 2.74 -12.74
C ASP A 21 -3.96 2.36 -11.25
N ARG A 22 -2.89 2.71 -10.53
CA ARG A 22 -2.79 2.52 -9.08
C ARG A 22 -3.73 3.46 -8.33
N LEU A 23 -3.78 4.74 -8.73
CA LEU A 23 -4.73 5.70 -8.17
C LEU A 23 -6.18 5.26 -8.41
N ALA A 24 -6.51 4.81 -9.62
CA ALA A 24 -7.85 4.28 -9.92
C ALA A 24 -8.19 3.04 -9.09
N LYS A 25 -7.22 2.17 -8.81
CA LYS A 25 -7.40 1.04 -7.88
C LYS A 25 -7.69 1.54 -6.45
N VAL A 26 -6.90 2.49 -5.95
CA VAL A 26 -7.13 3.11 -4.62
C VAL A 26 -8.53 3.71 -4.53
N GLU A 27 -8.96 4.46 -5.54
CA GLU A 27 -10.30 5.07 -5.61
C GLU A 27 -11.38 3.99 -5.51
N ARG A 28 -11.35 2.98 -6.39
CA ARG A 28 -12.34 1.89 -6.41
C ARG A 28 -12.39 1.11 -5.09
N THR A 29 -11.24 0.90 -4.46
CA THR A 29 -11.15 0.12 -3.21
C THR A 29 -11.56 0.92 -1.98
N PHE A 30 -11.23 2.22 -1.90
CA PHE A 30 -11.31 2.96 -0.64
C PHE A 30 -12.27 4.15 -0.63
N ALA A 31 -12.71 4.68 -1.78
CA ALA A 31 -13.55 5.88 -1.82
C ALA A 31 -14.86 5.73 -1.04
N GLU A 32 -15.57 4.61 -1.22
CA GLU A 32 -16.83 4.37 -0.51
C GLU A 32 -16.61 4.21 1.01
N ARG A 33 -15.52 3.55 1.41
CA ARG A 33 -15.17 3.37 2.82
C ARG A 33 -14.77 4.70 3.46
N ALA A 34 -14.00 5.53 2.76
CA ALA A 34 -13.64 6.87 3.21
C ALA A 34 -14.88 7.75 3.38
N ARG A 35 -15.79 7.75 2.40
CA ARG A 35 -17.08 8.48 2.45
C ARG A 35 -17.93 8.08 3.66
N ARG A 36 -18.08 6.78 3.91
CA ARG A 36 -18.82 6.28 5.09
C ARG A 36 -18.17 6.67 6.42
N ALA A 37 -16.84 6.73 6.45
CA ALA A 37 -16.08 7.15 7.63
C ALA A 37 -15.99 8.68 7.79
N GLY A 38 -16.55 9.47 6.85
CA GLY A 38 -16.44 10.93 6.86
C GLY A 38 -15.01 11.44 6.62
N VAL A 39 -14.20 10.67 5.89
CA VAL A 39 -12.80 10.97 5.58
C VAL A 39 -12.69 11.49 4.16
N SER A 40 -12.00 12.62 3.97
CA SER A 40 -11.68 13.14 2.65
C SER A 40 -10.51 12.36 2.05
N LEU A 41 -10.75 11.59 0.99
CA LEU A 41 -9.71 10.91 0.22
C LEU A 41 -9.36 11.75 -1.02
N THR A 42 -8.11 12.21 -1.09
CA THR A 42 -7.61 12.99 -2.22
C THR A 42 -6.50 12.21 -2.92
N LEU A 43 -6.68 11.95 -4.22
CA LEU A 43 -5.72 11.24 -5.05
C LEU A 43 -5.18 12.18 -6.11
N PHE A 44 -3.86 12.21 -6.32
CA PHE A 44 -3.28 13.01 -7.40
C PHE A 44 -2.02 12.40 -7.99
N ASN A 45 -1.76 12.74 -9.25
CA ASN A 45 -0.53 12.38 -9.94
C ASN A 45 0.40 13.60 -9.98
N PRO A 46 1.60 13.54 -9.36
CA PRO A 46 2.51 14.68 -9.29
C PRO A 46 3.07 15.11 -10.66
N SER A 47 2.96 14.28 -11.71
CA SER A 47 3.31 14.67 -13.08
C SER A 47 2.25 15.51 -13.79
N GLN A 48 1.03 15.54 -13.26
CA GLN A 48 -0.11 16.26 -13.83
C GLN A 48 -0.52 17.48 -13.00
N ARG A 49 -0.30 17.42 -11.69
CA ARG A 49 -0.69 18.47 -10.74
C ARG A 49 0.37 18.60 -9.66
N SER A 50 0.78 19.82 -9.34
CA SER A 50 1.78 20.04 -8.30
C SER A 50 1.22 19.71 -6.91
N ALA A 51 2.08 19.27 -5.98
CA ALA A 51 1.64 18.98 -4.62
C ALA A 51 1.18 20.25 -3.88
N GLN A 52 1.72 21.42 -4.21
CA GLN A 52 1.35 22.71 -3.62
C GLN A 52 -0.11 23.09 -3.91
N GLU A 53 -0.67 22.63 -5.04
CA GLU A 53 -2.08 22.84 -5.36
C GLU A 53 -3.02 21.94 -4.56
N VAL A 54 -2.50 20.83 -4.03
CA VAL A 54 -3.29 19.78 -3.37
C VAL A 54 -3.15 19.82 -1.86
N ILE A 55 -1.95 20.14 -1.38
CA ILE A 55 -1.54 20.06 0.01
C ILE A 55 -1.15 21.46 0.46
N GLN A 56 -1.78 21.93 1.54
CA GLN A 56 -1.39 23.20 2.13
C GLN A 56 -0.04 23.04 2.83
N PRO A 57 0.85 24.03 2.77
CA PRO A 57 2.08 24.00 3.54
C PRO A 57 1.80 23.80 5.03
N ARG A 58 2.57 22.94 5.68
CA ARG A 58 2.44 22.61 7.12
C ARG A 58 1.05 22.13 7.55
N SER A 59 0.38 21.33 6.73
CA SER A 59 -0.97 20.83 7.04
C SER A 59 -1.05 19.31 7.21
N ALA A 60 0.05 18.57 7.06
CA ALA A 60 0.08 17.12 7.20
C ALA A 60 0.66 16.72 8.56
N ASP A 61 -0.18 16.16 9.42
CA ASP A 61 0.23 15.64 10.74
C ASP A 61 1.17 14.44 10.60
N ASP A 62 0.89 13.57 9.62
CA ASP A 62 1.67 12.38 9.30
C ASP A 62 2.00 12.33 7.81
N ILE A 63 3.27 12.13 7.48
CA ILE A 63 3.75 11.88 6.13
C ILE A 63 4.47 10.54 6.09
N ILE A 64 4.10 9.69 5.13
CA ILE A 64 4.73 8.38 4.93
C ILE A 64 5.35 8.33 3.54
N VAL A 65 6.68 8.29 3.47
CA VAL A 65 7.42 8.19 2.22
C VAL A 65 7.48 6.72 1.80
N LEU A 66 6.69 6.37 0.77
CA LEU A 66 6.55 5.01 0.24
C LEU A 66 7.25 4.79 -1.11
N ALA A 67 7.61 5.88 -1.81
CA ALA A 67 8.34 5.82 -3.07
C ALA A 67 9.79 6.32 -2.84
N PRO A 68 10.81 5.63 -3.40
CA PRO A 68 12.21 6.02 -3.24
C PRO A 68 12.58 7.14 -4.23
N VAL A 69 11.91 8.29 -4.10
CA VAL A 69 12.13 9.47 -4.95
C VAL A 69 12.60 10.60 -4.04
N ARG A 70 13.87 10.99 -4.21
CA ARG A 70 14.56 11.95 -3.34
C ARG A 70 13.86 13.29 -3.30
N GLU A 71 13.47 13.78 -4.46
CA GLU A 71 12.84 15.08 -4.63
C GLU A 71 11.49 15.13 -3.92
N VAL A 72 10.73 14.03 -3.98
CA VAL A 72 9.44 13.89 -3.29
C VAL A 72 9.65 13.86 -1.77
N ALA A 73 10.66 13.14 -1.28
CA ALA A 73 10.98 13.09 0.14
C ALA A 73 11.46 14.45 0.68
N GLN A 74 12.24 15.20 -0.10
CA GLN A 74 12.68 16.55 0.23
C GLN A 74 11.50 17.53 0.23
N GLU A 75 10.65 17.49 -0.80
CA GLU A 75 9.49 18.37 -0.94
C GLU A 75 8.48 18.14 0.18
N ALA A 76 8.31 16.89 0.61
CA ALA A 76 7.39 16.48 1.67
C ALA A 76 7.57 17.28 2.98
N LEU A 77 8.80 17.66 3.32
CA LEU A 77 9.08 18.49 4.51
C LEU A 77 8.34 19.83 4.51
N THR A 78 8.02 20.38 3.32
CA THR A 78 7.26 21.63 3.17
C THR A 78 5.82 21.50 3.71
N TYR A 79 5.27 20.28 3.67
CA TYR A 79 3.89 20.01 4.06
C TYR A 79 3.76 19.50 5.49
N LEU A 80 4.88 19.17 6.16
CA LEU A 80 4.90 18.63 7.51
C LEU A 80 4.41 19.68 8.53
N ALA A 81 3.33 19.36 9.24
CA ALA A 81 2.74 20.23 10.24
C ALA A 81 3.64 20.38 11.48
N ASP A 82 3.35 21.39 12.30
CA ASP A 82 3.99 21.53 13.61
C ASP A 82 3.58 20.33 14.50
N GLY A 83 4.55 19.66 15.12
CA GLY A 83 4.36 18.41 15.86
C GLY A 83 4.23 17.16 14.97
N GLY A 84 4.42 17.30 13.65
CA GLY A 84 4.18 16.23 12.69
C GLY A 84 5.26 15.15 12.64
N PHE A 85 4.87 14.00 12.10
CA PHE A 85 5.71 12.83 11.91
C PHE A 85 5.99 12.58 10.43
N LEU A 86 7.26 12.40 10.07
CA LEU A 86 7.67 11.92 8.75
C LEU A 86 8.34 10.56 8.88
N ASN A 87 7.69 9.53 8.36
CA ASN A 87 8.20 8.17 8.32
C ASN A 87 8.73 7.80 6.94
N VAL A 88 10.01 7.43 6.86
CA VAL A 88 10.62 6.84 5.67
C VAL A 88 10.49 5.32 5.74
N PHE A 89 9.66 4.76 4.86
CA PHE A 89 9.51 3.31 4.69
C PHE A 89 10.11 2.82 3.38
N ALA A 90 10.21 3.70 2.37
CA ALA A 90 10.79 3.36 1.07
C ALA A 90 12.27 2.97 1.17
N GLY A 91 12.65 1.90 0.48
CA GLY A 91 14.05 1.53 0.28
C GLY A 91 14.66 2.30 -0.89
N PHE A 92 15.55 3.26 -0.60
CA PHE A 92 16.27 4.01 -1.62
C PHE A 92 17.39 3.15 -2.26
N PRO A 93 17.63 3.29 -3.57
CA PRO A 93 18.51 2.39 -4.33
C PRO A 93 20.01 2.58 -4.03
N GLY A 94 20.41 3.76 -3.57
CA GLY A 94 21.81 4.09 -3.29
C GLY A 94 21.93 5.30 -2.38
N ARG A 95 23.07 5.43 -1.69
CA ARG A 95 23.33 6.54 -0.75
C ARG A 95 23.27 7.90 -1.44
N GLU A 96 23.86 8.00 -2.62
CA GLU A 96 24.02 9.26 -3.36
C GLU A 96 22.69 9.84 -3.85
N ASP A 97 21.68 8.98 -4.01
CA ASP A 97 20.33 9.33 -4.44
C ASP A 97 19.33 9.42 -3.26
N SER A 98 19.81 9.44 -2.01
CA SER A 98 18.95 9.33 -0.81
C SER A 98 19.01 10.51 0.15
N ASP A 99 19.94 11.45 -0.02
CA ASP A 99 20.16 12.53 0.93
C ASP A 99 19.15 13.67 0.78
N ILE A 100 18.54 14.09 1.89
CA ILE A 100 17.69 15.27 1.99
C ILE A 100 18.27 16.27 2.99
N THR A 101 17.96 17.56 2.81
CA THR A 101 18.29 18.63 3.74
C THR A 101 17.14 18.83 4.72
N VAL A 102 17.45 18.77 6.02
CA VAL A 102 16.50 19.03 7.11
C VAL A 102 16.93 20.26 7.88
N SER A 103 16.00 21.19 8.09
CA SER A 103 16.21 22.36 8.94
C SER A 103 16.18 21.94 10.41
N LEU A 104 17.32 22.07 11.11
CA LEU A 104 17.39 21.82 12.56
C LEU A 104 16.57 22.83 13.36
N TYR A 105 16.41 24.04 12.82
CA TYR A 105 15.51 25.04 13.40
C TYR A 105 14.07 24.53 13.37
N ASP A 106 13.62 24.05 12.21
CA ASP A 106 12.26 23.56 12.05
C ASP A 106 12.05 22.31 12.91
N MET A 107 13.03 21.40 12.92
CA MET A 107 13.01 20.21 13.77
C MET A 107 12.83 20.56 15.25
N HIS A 108 13.60 21.53 15.77
CA HIS A 108 13.55 21.91 17.17
C HIS A 108 12.30 22.74 17.53
N TYR A 109 12.02 23.79 16.77
CA TYR A 109 10.97 24.76 17.13
C TYR A 109 9.58 24.38 16.66
N ARG A 110 9.47 23.47 15.67
CA ARG A 110 8.18 22.90 15.24
C ARG A 110 7.97 21.48 15.74
N ASN A 111 8.86 20.94 16.58
CA ASN A 111 8.75 19.60 17.14
C ASN A 111 8.55 18.50 16.09
N TRP A 112 9.26 18.56 14.96
CA TRP A 112 9.16 17.51 13.94
C TRP A 112 9.83 16.23 14.41
N THR A 113 9.17 15.09 14.15
CA THR A 113 9.74 13.77 14.38
C THR A 113 9.97 13.06 13.06
N LEU A 114 11.25 12.84 12.72
CA LEU A 114 11.64 12.04 11.56
C LEU A 114 12.03 10.64 12.05
N LEU A 115 11.44 9.63 11.44
CA LEU A 115 11.69 8.23 11.76
C LEU A 115 11.80 7.39 10.48
N ALA A 116 12.41 6.23 10.62
CA ALA A 116 12.42 5.22 9.58
C ALA A 116 11.93 3.90 10.19
N THR A 117 11.16 3.15 9.41
CA THR A 117 10.61 1.86 9.83
C THR A 117 10.98 0.79 8.82
N SER A 118 11.51 -0.32 9.32
CA SER A 118 11.80 -1.51 8.53
C SER A 118 11.31 -2.73 9.29
N GLY A 119 10.59 -3.61 8.60
CA GLY A 119 9.90 -4.74 9.22
C GLY A 119 8.82 -4.28 10.20
N SER A 120 8.44 -5.18 11.11
CA SER A 120 7.50 -4.87 12.18
C SER A 120 7.88 -5.68 13.41
N PRO A 121 7.92 -5.07 14.62
CA PRO A 121 8.10 -5.84 15.85
C PRO A 121 6.93 -6.81 16.03
N ILE A 122 7.12 -7.84 16.86
CA ILE A 122 6.12 -8.92 17.05
C ILE A 122 4.78 -8.34 17.50
N GLU A 123 4.81 -7.31 18.35
CA GLU A 123 3.65 -6.61 18.88
C GLU A 123 2.84 -5.99 17.74
N ALA A 124 3.49 -5.30 16.79
CA ALA A 124 2.85 -4.73 15.63
C ALA A 124 2.26 -5.80 14.69
N LEU A 125 2.92 -6.96 14.57
CA LEU A 125 2.37 -8.10 13.81
C LEU A 125 1.10 -8.66 14.47
N VAL A 126 1.10 -8.79 15.81
CA VAL A 126 -0.08 -9.23 16.57
C VAL A 126 -1.24 -8.24 16.40
N GLU A 127 -0.97 -6.94 16.50
CA GLU A 127 -1.97 -5.89 16.27
C GLU A 127 -2.54 -5.93 14.85
N ALA A 128 -1.68 -6.11 13.84
CA ALA A 128 -2.13 -6.25 12.46
C ALA A 128 -3.04 -7.46 12.28
N LEU A 129 -2.71 -8.61 12.88
CA LEU A 129 -3.56 -9.80 12.86
C LEU A 129 -4.91 -9.56 13.56
N GLN A 130 -4.93 -8.86 14.69
CA GLN A 130 -6.17 -8.51 15.39
C GLN A 130 -7.03 -7.53 14.57
N ALA A 131 -6.42 -6.56 13.91
CA ALA A 131 -7.11 -5.64 13.00
C ALA A 131 -7.74 -6.38 11.82
N CYS A 132 -7.02 -7.35 11.23
CA CYS A 132 -7.57 -8.22 10.19
C CYS A 132 -8.74 -9.06 10.69
N ARG A 133 -8.59 -9.72 11.85
CA ARG A 133 -9.63 -10.58 12.43
C ARG A 133 -10.90 -9.81 12.82
N SER A 134 -10.77 -8.54 13.20
CA SER A 134 -11.91 -7.68 13.53
C SER A 134 -12.53 -7.00 12.31
N GLY A 135 -12.02 -7.24 11.09
CA GLY A 135 -12.49 -6.60 9.87
C GLY A 135 -12.14 -5.12 9.74
N ARG A 136 -11.29 -4.58 10.64
CA ARG A 136 -10.80 -3.20 10.56
C ARG A 136 -9.81 -3.01 9.40
N ILE A 137 -9.11 -4.08 9.02
CA ILE A 137 -8.22 -4.09 7.86
C ILE A 137 -8.55 -5.36 7.05
N ASP A 138 -8.61 -5.25 5.73
CA ASP A 138 -8.76 -6.42 4.86
C ASP A 138 -7.52 -6.58 3.95
N PRO A 139 -6.61 -7.52 4.25
CA PRO A 139 -5.41 -7.72 3.45
C PRO A 139 -5.71 -8.26 2.04
N ASN A 140 -6.94 -8.75 1.77
CA ASN A 140 -7.30 -9.27 0.45
C ASN A 140 -7.46 -8.17 -0.60
N ASN A 141 -7.76 -6.93 -0.19
CA ASN A 141 -7.93 -5.78 -1.08
C ASN A 141 -6.70 -5.47 -1.95
N VAL A 142 -5.51 -5.90 -1.50
CA VAL A 142 -4.25 -5.65 -2.21
C VAL A 142 -3.79 -6.85 -3.04
N VAL A 143 -4.49 -7.99 -3.00
CA VAL A 143 -4.15 -9.14 -3.84
C VAL A 143 -4.50 -8.82 -5.29
N ALA A 144 -3.55 -9.08 -6.19
CA ALA A 144 -3.66 -8.78 -7.62
C ALA A 144 -3.56 -10.03 -8.49
N ALA A 145 -2.85 -11.06 -8.04
CA ALA A 145 -2.82 -12.35 -8.71
C ALA A 145 -2.59 -13.48 -7.70
N VAL A 146 -3.01 -14.68 -8.07
CA VAL A 146 -2.82 -15.90 -7.29
C VAL A 146 -2.23 -17.00 -8.18
N GLY A 147 -1.41 -17.89 -7.62
CA GLY A 147 -0.79 -18.96 -8.40
C GLY A 147 -0.29 -20.13 -7.56
N GLY A 148 0.13 -21.20 -8.22
CA GLY A 148 0.76 -22.36 -7.58
C GLY A 148 2.27 -22.16 -7.38
N LEU A 149 2.93 -23.10 -6.70
CA LEU A 149 4.38 -23.00 -6.47
C LEU A 149 5.19 -22.89 -7.77
N ARG A 150 4.75 -23.58 -8.83
CA ARG A 150 5.42 -23.60 -10.13
C ARG A 150 5.43 -22.23 -10.82
N SER A 151 4.50 -21.34 -10.49
CA SER A 151 4.44 -19.99 -11.04
C SER A 151 5.19 -18.96 -10.17
N ALA A 152 5.91 -19.37 -9.11
CA ALA A 152 6.61 -18.44 -8.23
C ALA A 152 7.68 -17.61 -8.97
N ARG A 153 8.44 -18.24 -9.88
CA ARG A 153 9.45 -17.53 -10.69
C ARG A 153 8.81 -16.49 -11.60
N GLU A 154 7.74 -16.87 -12.30
CA GLU A 154 6.94 -15.97 -13.13
C GLU A 154 6.37 -14.81 -12.29
N GLY A 155 5.90 -15.10 -11.08
CA GLY A 155 5.43 -14.09 -10.13
C GLY A 155 6.52 -13.09 -9.73
N ILE A 156 7.75 -13.54 -9.49
CA ILE A 156 8.90 -12.67 -9.21
C ILE A 156 9.21 -11.78 -10.43
N ASP A 157 9.17 -12.32 -11.64
CA ASP A 157 9.39 -11.55 -12.87
C ASP A 157 8.33 -10.45 -13.04
N HIS A 158 7.06 -10.75 -12.75
CA HIS A 158 5.98 -9.75 -12.77
C HIS A 158 6.10 -8.70 -11.68
N LEU A 159 6.59 -9.09 -10.50
CA LEU A 159 6.89 -8.15 -9.42
C LEU A 159 7.98 -7.16 -9.85
N ALA A 160 9.08 -7.66 -10.42
CA ALA A 160 10.18 -6.82 -10.91
C ALA A 160 9.73 -5.85 -12.01
N LYS A 161 8.83 -6.29 -12.90
CA LYS A 161 8.24 -5.48 -13.98
C LYS A 161 7.06 -4.61 -13.52
N ALA A 162 6.65 -4.72 -12.26
CA ALA A 162 5.47 -4.05 -11.70
C ALA A 162 4.18 -4.23 -12.54
N THR A 163 4.00 -5.42 -13.14
CA THR A 163 2.86 -5.73 -14.01
C THR A 163 1.55 -5.84 -13.22
N PHE A 164 1.59 -6.51 -12.06
CA PHE A 164 0.43 -6.62 -11.17
C PHE A 164 0.46 -5.52 -10.10
N PRO A 165 -0.55 -4.63 -10.05
CA PRO A 165 -0.62 -3.59 -9.02
C PRO A 165 -1.11 -4.20 -7.70
N GLY A 166 -0.20 -4.75 -6.91
CA GLY A 166 -0.50 -5.33 -5.60
C GLY A 166 0.36 -6.53 -5.25
N ARG A 167 -0.20 -7.45 -4.46
CA ARG A 167 0.44 -8.67 -4.00
C ARG A 167 0.12 -9.84 -4.92
N ILE A 168 1.13 -10.67 -5.16
CA ILE A 168 0.97 -11.98 -5.78
C ILE A 168 0.99 -13.01 -4.65
N VAL A 169 -0.05 -13.84 -4.54
CA VAL A 169 -0.15 -14.88 -3.51
C VAL A 169 0.14 -16.23 -4.15
N ILE A 170 1.11 -16.95 -3.61
CA ILE A 170 1.45 -18.30 -4.04
C ILE A 170 0.88 -19.30 -3.05
N TYR A 171 0.06 -20.22 -3.53
CA TYR A 171 -0.48 -21.35 -2.80
C TYR A 171 0.36 -22.59 -3.11
N PRO A 172 1.31 -23.01 -2.25
CA PRO A 172 2.30 -24.01 -2.64
C PRO A 172 1.70 -25.38 -2.99
N HIS A 173 0.55 -25.70 -2.40
CA HIS A 173 -0.16 -26.97 -2.53
C HIS A 173 -1.10 -27.03 -3.75
N LEU A 174 -1.27 -25.94 -4.51
CA LEU A 174 -2.08 -25.91 -5.71
C LEU A 174 -1.20 -25.97 -6.97
N ASP A 175 -1.61 -26.75 -7.97
CA ASP A 175 -1.00 -26.79 -9.29
C ASP A 175 -1.82 -25.97 -10.29
N ILE A 176 -1.68 -24.65 -10.20
CA ILE A 176 -2.40 -23.67 -11.03
C ILE A 176 -1.40 -22.65 -11.61
N PRO A 177 -1.68 -22.12 -12.82
CA PRO A 177 -0.90 -21.01 -13.36
C PRO A 177 -1.08 -19.74 -12.51
N LEU A 178 -0.22 -18.75 -12.73
CA LEU A 178 -0.43 -17.42 -12.19
C LEU A 178 -1.67 -16.82 -12.88
N THR A 179 -2.66 -16.38 -12.10
CA THR A 179 -3.94 -15.86 -12.61
C THR A 179 -4.28 -14.54 -11.92
N PRO A 180 -4.58 -13.46 -12.66
CA PRO A 180 -5.10 -12.22 -12.09
C PRO A 180 -6.38 -12.47 -11.31
N VAL A 181 -6.58 -11.78 -10.19
CA VAL A 181 -7.77 -12.00 -9.36
C VAL A 181 -9.05 -11.64 -10.10
N GLU A 182 -9.01 -10.64 -10.96
CA GLU A 182 -10.16 -10.14 -11.72
C GLU A 182 -10.78 -11.21 -12.63
N GLU A 183 -9.97 -12.16 -13.11
CA GLU A 183 -10.43 -13.32 -13.90
C GLU A 183 -11.13 -14.38 -13.05
N LEU A 184 -10.89 -14.38 -11.74
CA LEU A 184 -11.45 -15.35 -10.79
C LEU A 184 -12.67 -14.81 -10.04
N THR A 185 -12.82 -13.49 -10.00
CA THR A 185 -13.80 -12.78 -9.17
C THR A 185 -14.78 -11.94 -9.97
N GLU A 186 -14.74 -12.04 -11.31
CA GLU A 186 -15.56 -11.22 -12.22
C GLU A 186 -15.37 -9.71 -11.96
N GLY A 187 -14.13 -9.31 -11.67
CA GLY A 187 -13.75 -7.92 -11.40
C GLY A 187 -13.96 -7.45 -9.95
N ALA A 188 -14.45 -8.30 -9.04
CA ALA A 188 -14.49 -7.98 -7.62
C ALA A 188 -13.09 -8.12 -6.96
N PRO A 189 -12.82 -7.50 -5.79
CA PRO A 189 -11.60 -7.76 -5.03
C PRO A 189 -11.48 -9.23 -4.61
N TRP A 190 -10.26 -9.68 -4.32
CA TRP A 190 -10.06 -11.00 -3.72
C TRP A 190 -10.77 -11.07 -2.36
N SER A 191 -11.31 -12.25 -2.02
CA SER A 191 -12.01 -12.47 -0.75
C SER A 191 -11.84 -13.90 -0.27
N THR A 192 -12.23 -14.17 0.98
CA THR A 192 -12.26 -15.53 1.54
C THR A 192 -13.21 -16.45 0.74
N GLU A 193 -14.32 -15.92 0.22
CA GLU A 193 -15.26 -16.65 -0.62
C GLU A 193 -14.64 -17.01 -1.97
N ALA A 194 -13.94 -16.06 -2.60
CA ALA A 194 -13.21 -16.30 -3.86
C ALA A 194 -12.10 -17.34 -3.68
N GLU A 195 -11.35 -17.26 -2.59
CA GLU A 195 -10.34 -18.24 -2.23
C GLU A 195 -10.96 -19.64 -2.04
N ARG A 196 -12.04 -19.76 -1.25
CA ARG A 196 -12.74 -21.04 -1.08
C ARG A 196 -13.30 -21.58 -2.39
N ALA A 197 -13.78 -20.72 -3.28
CA ALA A 197 -14.26 -21.12 -4.61
C ALA A 197 -13.10 -21.66 -5.48
N LEU A 198 -11.95 -20.98 -5.49
CA LEU A 198 -10.74 -21.44 -6.15
C LEU A 198 -10.33 -22.82 -5.64
N PHE A 199 -10.22 -22.99 -4.32
CA PHE A 199 -9.83 -24.26 -3.71
C PHE A 199 -10.78 -25.40 -4.07
N ARG A 200 -12.11 -25.17 -3.99
CA ARG A 200 -13.10 -26.18 -4.38
C ARG A 200 -12.93 -26.60 -5.84
N ARG A 201 -12.72 -25.63 -6.75
CA ARG A 201 -12.52 -25.89 -8.19
C ARG A 201 -11.24 -26.70 -8.44
N VAL A 202 -10.14 -26.33 -7.80
CA VAL A 202 -8.82 -26.97 -7.98
C VAL A 202 -8.80 -28.38 -7.41
N LEU A 203 -9.40 -28.58 -6.23
CA LEU A 203 -9.57 -29.89 -5.60
C LEU A 203 -10.42 -30.83 -6.46
N ALA A 204 -11.55 -30.35 -6.98
CA ALA A 204 -12.40 -31.14 -7.88
C ALA A 204 -11.68 -31.53 -9.18
N ALA A 205 -10.75 -30.68 -9.66
CA ALA A 205 -9.93 -30.95 -10.84
C ALA A 205 -8.70 -31.83 -10.55
N GLY A 206 -8.46 -32.26 -9.31
CA GLY A 206 -7.30 -33.07 -8.93
C GLY A 206 -5.95 -32.34 -9.08
N ARG A 207 -5.95 -31.01 -9.10
CA ARG A 207 -4.77 -30.17 -9.34
C ARG A 207 -4.06 -29.76 -8.05
N LEU A 208 -3.73 -30.76 -7.23
CA LEU A 208 -2.86 -30.58 -6.07
C LEU A 208 -1.41 -30.75 -6.48
N SER A 209 -0.54 -29.91 -5.95
CA SER A 209 0.91 -30.09 -6.06
C SER A 209 1.27 -31.45 -5.47
N ARG A 210 1.82 -32.34 -6.28
CA ARG A 210 2.45 -33.56 -5.78
C ARG A 210 3.82 -33.21 -5.19
N PRO A 211 4.22 -33.82 -4.06
CA PRO A 211 5.53 -33.61 -3.47
C PRO A 211 6.66 -33.94 -4.45
#